data_AF-Q4V0Y9-F1
#
_entry.id   AF-Q4V0Y9-F1
#
_cell.length_a   1.000
_cell.length_b   1.000
_cell.length_c   1.000
_cell.angle_alpha   90.00
_cell.angle_beta   90.00
_cell.angle_gamma   90.00
#
_symmetry.space_group_name_H-M   'P 1'
#
loop_
_entity.id
_entity.type
_entity.pdbx_description
1 polymer ?
#
loop_
_entity_poly.entity_id
_entity_poly.type
_entity_poly.pdbx_seq_one_letter_code
_entity_poly.pdbx_strand_id
1 'polypeptide(L)' 'MLVLPLINAITVWNTVYLTEATKILKEKGLLKEELLPHISPLGWEHINLLGEYSFDSKKVPKSNELRPLKI' A
#
# COMPACT_ATOMS: atom_id res chain seq x y z
N MET A 1 15.31 11.18 -16.25
CA MET A 1 14.43 12.03 -15.42
C MET A 1 13.00 11.46 -15.42
N LEU A 2 12.78 10.26 -14.86
CA LEU A 2 11.47 9.57 -14.83
C LEU A 2 11.17 8.84 -13.50
N VAL A 3 12.10 8.86 -12.54
CA VAL A 3 12.02 8.07 -11.30
C VAL A 3 11.15 8.75 -10.22
N LEU A 4 11.14 10.08 -10.19
CA LEU A 4 10.34 10.88 -9.26
C LEU A 4 8.81 10.64 -9.33
N PRO A 5 8.17 10.61 -10.51
CA PRO A 5 6.72 10.37 -10.58
C PRO A 5 6.33 8.96 -10.12
N LEU A 6 7.18 7.97 -10.35
CA LEU A 6 6.92 6.58 -9.92
C LEU A 6 6.98 6.44 -8.39
N ILE A 7 8.02 6.99 -7.76
CA ILE A 7 8.17 6.97 -6.30
C ILE A 7 6.99 7.70 -5.63
N ASN A 8 6.55 8.83 -6.19
CA ASN A 8 5.40 9.56 -5.68
C ASN A 8 4.11 8.74 -5.77
N ALA A 9 3.86 8.10 -6.93
CA ALA A 9 2.69 7.26 -7.11
C ALA A 9 2.66 6.08 -6.11
N ILE A 10 3.80 5.41 -5.94
CA ILE A 10 3.97 4.31 -4.98
C ILE A 10 3.74 4.80 -3.54
N THR A 11 4.30 5.95 -3.17
CA THR A 11 4.18 6.51 -1.83
C THR A 11 2.73 6.87 -1.50
N VAL A 12 2.04 7.52 -2.44
CA VAL A 12 0.63 7.89 -2.28
C VAL A 12 -0.24 6.64 -2.16
N TRP A 13 -0.06 5.65 -3.03
CA TRP A 13 -0.84 4.41 -2.97
C TRP A 13 -0.61 3.65 -1.66
N ASN A 14 0.63 3.47 -1.22
CA ASN A 14 0.92 2.80 0.04
C ASN A 14 0.28 3.54 1.22
N THR A 15 0.40 4.87 1.26
CA THR A 15 -0.20 5.68 2.34
C THR A 15 -1.71 5.50 2.42
N VAL A 16 -2.42 5.55 1.29
CA VAL A 16 -3.89 5.37 1.26
C VAL A 16 -4.29 3.97 1.74
N TYR A 17 -3.66 2.92 1.19
CA TYR A 17 -4.02 1.54 1.54
C TYR A 17 -3.67 1.19 2.98
N LEU A 18 -2.50 1.62 3.49
CA LEU A 18 -2.09 1.37 4.88
C LEU A 18 -2.99 2.13 5.87
N THR A 19 -3.42 3.35 5.53
CA THR A 19 -4.37 4.11 6.36
C THR A 19 -5.70 3.37 6.52
N GLU A 20 -6.27 2.84 5.45
CA GLU A 20 -7.53 2.10 5.55
C GLU A 20 -7.36 0.72 6.20
N ALA A 21 -6.24 0.02 5.91
CA ALA A 21 -5.94 -1.25 6.56
C ALA A 21 -5.79 -1.10 8.07
N THR A 22 -5.10 -0.06 8.55
CA THR A 22 -4.92 0.20 9.99
C THR A 22 -6.24 0.51 10.69
N LYS A 23 -7.17 1.25 10.05
CA LYS A 23 -8.52 1.46 10.57
C LYS A 23 -9.27 0.14 10.75
N ILE A 24 -9.32 -0.69 9.70
CA ILE A 24 -10.01 -1.99 9.73
C ILE A 24 -9.39 -2.91 10.81
N LEU A 25 -8.07 -2.97 10.90
CA LEU A 25 -7.38 -3.79 11.89
C LEU A 25 -7.59 -3.28 13.32
N LYS A 26 -7.69 -1.95 13.51
CA LYS A 26 -8.00 -1.34 14.79
C LYS A 26 -9.41 -1.69 15.25
N GLU A 27 -10.39 -1.57 14.36
CA GLU A 27 -11.79 -1.97 14.62
C GLU A 27 -11.91 -3.45 14.99
N LYS A 28 -11.07 -4.31 14.41
CA LYS A 28 -11.02 -5.74 14.70
C LYS A 28 -10.20 -6.11 15.95
N GLY A 29 -9.51 -5.14 16.58
CA GLY A 29 -8.60 -5.41 17.70
C GLY A 29 -7.35 -6.22 17.31
N LEU A 30 -7.00 -6.25 16.02
CA LEU A 30 -5.86 -7.01 15.47
C LEU A 30 -4.65 -6.11 15.17
N LEU A 31 -4.79 -4.80 15.34
CA LEU A 31 -3.72 -3.84 15.06
C LEU A 31 -2.58 -3.97 16.07
N LYS A 32 -1.37 -4.19 15.57
CA LYS A 32 -0.13 -4.11 16.34
C LYS A 32 0.50 -2.74 16.15
N GLU A 33 0.25 -1.82 17.09
CA GLU A 33 0.72 -0.43 16.99
C GLU A 33 2.25 -0.32 16.92
N GLU A 34 2.97 -1.24 17.57
CA GLU A 34 4.43 -1.36 17.52
C GLU A 34 5.00 -1.56 16.10
N LEU A 35 4.19 -2.06 15.16
CA LEU A 35 4.61 -2.28 13.78
C LEU A 35 4.41 -1.04 12.88
N LEU A 36 3.64 -0.04 13.32
CA LEU A 36 3.35 1.16 12.52
C LEU A 36 4.61 1.94 12.09
N PRO A 37 5.68 2.09 12.89
CA PRO A 37 6.90 2.74 12.45
C PRO A 37 7.62 2.04 11.29
N HIS A 38 7.31 0.76 11.05
CA HIS A 38 7.99 -0.11 10.08
C HIS A 38 7.29 -0.21 8.72
N ILE A 39 6.21 0.56 8.50
CA ILE A 39 5.40 0.49 7.27
C ILE A 39 5.90 1.40 6.14
N SER A 40 7.02 2.10 6.33
CA SER A 40 7.55 3.04 5.34
C SER A 40 7.91 2.34 4.02
N PRO A 41 7.37 2.77 2.86
CA PRO A 41 7.63 2.16 1.56
C PRO A 41 9.10 2.18 1.13
N LEU A 42 9.87 3.16 1.62
CA LEU A 42 11.27 3.35 1.26
C LEU A 42 12.23 3.04 2.41
N GLY A 43 11.78 3.12 3.66
CA GLY A 43 12.64 2.92 4.83
C GLY A 43 13.00 1.47 5.12
N TRP A 44 12.28 0.50 4.53
CA TRP A 44 12.40 -0.93 4.82
C TRP A 44 12.54 -1.82 3.57
N GLU A 45 12.81 -1.24 2.38
CA GLU A 45 13.05 -1.94 1.10
C GLU A 45 12.02 -3.03 0.71
N HIS A 46 10.78 -2.96 1.19
CA HIS A 46 9.76 -3.97 0.87
C HIS A 46 9.18 -3.85 -0.55
N ILE A 47 9.65 -2.88 -1.34
CA ILE A 47 9.23 -2.64 -2.73
C ILE A 47 10.42 -2.90 -3.65
N ASN A 48 10.33 -3.96 -4.46
CA ASN A 48 11.35 -4.28 -5.44
C ASN A 48 11.11 -3.51 -6.74
N LEU A 49 11.87 -2.44 -6.98
CA LEU A 49 11.75 -1.63 -8.19
C LEU A 49 12.23 -2.34 -9.47
N LEU A 50 12.92 -3.47 -9.35
CA LEU A 50 13.49 -4.23 -10.48
C LEU A 50 12.69 -5.52 -10.79
N GLY A 51 11.55 -5.73 -10.11
CA GLY A 51 10.70 -6.90 -10.34
C GLY A 51 9.79 -6.77 -11.56
N GLU A 52 9.42 -7.90 -12.16
CA GLU A 52 8.31 -7.95 -13.12
C GLU A 52 6.98 -8.05 -12.37
N TYR A 53 6.05 -7.14 -12.68
CA TYR A 53 4.73 -7.09 -12.07
C TYR A 53 3.64 -7.25 -13.12
N SER A 54 2.77 -8.24 -12.94
CA SER A 54 1.56 -8.42 -13.76
C SER A 54 0.32 -7.90 -13.04
N PHE A 55 -0.44 -7.01 -13.69
CA PHE A 55 -1.70 -6.51 -13.17
C PHE A 55 -2.86 -6.97 -14.06
N ASP A 56 -3.88 -7.57 -13.45
CA ASP A 56 -5.13 -7.88 -14.15
C ASP A 56 -5.97 -6.60 -14.28
N SER A 57 -6.06 -6.08 -15.51
CA SER A 57 -6.82 -4.86 -15.81
C SER A 57 -8.31 -4.99 -15.51
N LYS A 58 -8.85 -6.20 -15.41
CA LYS A 58 -10.24 -6.46 -15.01
C LYS A 58 -10.47 -6.30 -13.50
N LYS A 59 -9.39 -6.25 -12.70
CA LYS A 59 -9.42 -6.12 -11.23
C LYS A 59 -8.95 -4.74 -10.75
N VAL A 60 -9.04 -3.75 -11.62
CA VAL A 60 -8.82 -2.35 -11.24
C VAL A 60 -10.10 -1.85 -10.58
N PRO A 61 -10.05 -1.39 -9.31
CA PRO A 61 -11.20 -0.80 -8.64
C PRO A 61 -11.74 0.40 -9.42
N LYS A 62 -13.02 0.75 -9.23
CA LYS A 62 -13.53 2.01 -9.78
C LYS A 62 -12.82 3.19 -9.13
N SER A 63 -12.88 4.35 -9.78
CA SER A 63 -12.37 5.59 -9.19
C SER A 63 -12.97 5.78 -7.79
N ASN A 64 -12.11 5.96 -6.79
CA ASN A 64 -12.41 6.04 -5.35
C ASN A 64 -12.77 4.75 -4.60
N GLU A 65 -12.66 3.57 -5.23
CA GLU A 65 -12.79 2.29 -4.52
C GLU A 65 -11.41 1.71 -4.17
N LEU A 66 -11.32 1.06 -3.01
CA LEU A 66 -10.13 0.30 -2.59
C LEU A 66 -10.38 -1.19 -2.72
N ARG A 67 -9.31 -1.95 -3.01
CA ARG A 67 -9.39 -3.41 -2.94
C ARG A 67 -9.66 -3.83 -1.49
N PRO A 68 -10.52 -4.83 -1.26
CA PRO A 68 -10.82 -5.30 0.08
C PRO A 68 -9.56 -5.83 0.76
N LEU A 69 -9.42 -5.54 2.06
CA LEU A 69 -8.36 -6.11 2.88
C LEU A 69 -8.59 -7.62 3.00
N LYS A 70 -7.57 -8.41 2.65
CA LYS A 70 -7.55 -9.86 2.88
C LYS A 70 -6.84 -10.11 4.20
N ILE A 71 -7.60 -10.59 5.18
CA ILE A 71 -7.20 -10.86 6.57
C ILE A 71 -7.54 -12.31 6.88
#